data_AF-A0A662CMT2-F1
#
_entry.id   AF-A0A662CMT2-F1
#
_cell.length_a   1.000
_cell.length_b   1.000
_cell.length_c   1.000
_cell.angle_alpha   90.00
_cell.angle_beta   90.00
_cell.angle_gamma   90.00
#
_symmetry.space_group_name_H-M   'P 1'
#
loop_
_entity.id
_entity.type
_entity.pdbx_description
1 polymer ?
#
loop_
_entity_poly.entity_id
_entity_poly.type
_entity_poly.pdbx_seq_one_letter_code
_entity_poly.pdbx_strand_id
1 'polypeptide(L)'
;MDLIGLGATMGPALGPTLGGYMTQHFSWRWAFYIGFVGAVFTPLNYMSLACLSQRHSDTGASVIHVIRFIAGAMGTAFATSHMEARKCLHFLDMGGKLDPSHTLFIPSYAKLKAYLMAHGQPPNWVQVQLKAFLQGVVTLKSYTFAFQDCMAMFGLACFIALAAVPFINGARGDLLGDQHLDPGS
;
A
#
# COMPACT_ATOMS: atom_id res chain seq x y z
N MET A 1 -17.58 -10.69 -24.01
CA MET A 1 -16.62 -9.58 -23.77
C MET A 1 -16.59 -9.32 -22.26
N ASP A 2 -16.17 -10.27 -21.41
CA ASP A 2 -16.84 -10.35 -20.08
C ASP A 2 -15.96 -10.25 -18.83
N LEU A 3 -14.66 -9.97 -18.95
CA LEU A 3 -13.82 -9.73 -17.76
C LEU A 3 -12.99 -8.46 -17.88
N ILE A 4 -12.44 -8.20 -19.08
CA ILE A 4 -11.69 -6.97 -19.37
C ILE A 4 -12.64 -5.76 -19.40
N GLY A 5 -13.85 -5.91 -19.94
CA GLY A 5 -14.88 -4.86 -19.96
C GLY A 5 -15.45 -4.52 -18.56
N LEU A 6 -15.55 -5.51 -17.68
CA LEU A 6 -15.97 -5.31 -16.29
C LEU A 6 -14.88 -4.58 -15.49
N GLY A 7 -13.62 -4.99 -15.64
CA GLY A 7 -12.48 -4.31 -15.00
C GLY A 7 -12.30 -2.86 -15.48
N ALA A 8 -12.52 -2.61 -16.77
CA ALA A 8 -12.40 -1.27 -17.36
C ALA A 8 -13.51 -0.30 -16.90
N THR A 9 -14.70 -0.80 -16.55
CA THR A 9 -15.83 0.04 -16.09
C THR A 9 -15.83 0.26 -14.58
N MET A 10 -15.25 -0.65 -13.80
CA MET A 10 -15.12 -0.47 -12.34
C MET A 10 -14.06 0.57 -11.95
N GLY A 11 -13.02 0.76 -12.78
CA GLY A 11 -11.96 1.75 -12.53
C GLY A 11 -12.51 3.18 -12.37
N PRO A 12 -13.29 3.70 -13.33
CA PRO A 12 -13.94 5.02 -13.22
C PRO A 12 -15.01 5.10 -12.12
N ALA A 13 -15.65 3.99 -11.77
CA ALA A 13 -16.68 3.96 -10.72
C ALA A 13 -16.08 3.99 -9.30
N LEU A 14 -14.94 3.33 -9.09
CA LEU A 14 -14.27 3.22 -7.80
C LEU A 14 -13.19 4.28 -7.59
N GLY A 15 -12.57 4.77 -8.67
CA GLY A 15 -11.49 5.77 -8.63
C GLY A 15 -11.84 7.04 -7.85
N PRO A 16 -12.99 7.69 -8.10
CA PRO A 16 -13.40 8.90 -7.37
C PRO A 16 -13.69 8.64 -5.90
N THR A 17 -14.34 7.51 -5.59
CA THR A 17 -14.68 7.12 -4.20
C THR A 17 -13.42 6.83 -3.40
N LEU A 18 -12.48 6.06 -3.97
CA LEU A 18 -11.20 5.75 -3.33
C LEU A 18 -10.31 6.99 -3.24
N GLY A 19 -10.27 7.82 -4.29
CA GLY A 19 -9.52 9.09 -4.31
C GLY A 19 -10.06 10.12 -3.30
N GLY A 20 -11.37 10.19 -3.14
CA GLY A 20 -12.03 11.00 -2.11
C GLY A 20 -11.69 10.53 -0.70
N TYR A 21 -11.81 9.22 -0.44
CA TYR A 21 -11.41 8.61 0.83
C TYR A 21 -9.92 8.84 1.12
N MET A 22 -9.07 8.69 0.11
CA MET A 22 -7.64 8.93 0.23
C MET A 22 -7.31 10.39 0.59
N THR A 23 -8.00 11.36 -0.01
CA THR A 23 -7.73 12.78 0.26
C THR A 23 -8.25 13.22 1.64
N GLN A 24 -9.24 12.51 2.19
CA GLN A 24 -9.80 12.77 3.53
C GLN A 24 -8.97 12.15 4.66
N HIS A 25 -8.35 10.99 4.42
CA HIS A 25 -7.60 10.26 5.44
C HIS A 25 -6.07 10.29 5.23
N PHE A 26 -5.60 10.66 4.04
CA PHE A 26 -4.20 10.78 3.68
C PHE A 26 -3.91 12.12 2.99
N SER A 27 -2.63 12.48 2.87
CA SER A 27 -2.23 13.69 2.13
C SER A 27 -2.53 13.56 0.64
N TRP A 28 -3.00 14.64 -0.01
CA TRP A 28 -3.25 14.70 -1.46
C TRP A 28 -2.07 14.23 -2.33
N ARG A 29 -0.84 14.35 -1.81
CA ARG A 29 0.41 13.90 -2.46
C ARG A 29 0.42 12.40 -2.78
N TRP A 30 -0.40 11.60 -2.09
CA TRP A 30 -0.51 10.16 -2.32
C TRP A 30 -1.06 9.78 -3.69
N ALA A 31 -1.85 10.65 -4.33
CA ALA A 31 -2.28 10.43 -5.71
C ALA A 31 -1.10 10.32 -6.68
N PHE A 32 -0.02 11.10 -6.44
CA PHE A 32 1.17 11.09 -7.29
C PHE A 32 2.00 9.83 -7.12
N TYR A 33 2.05 9.24 -5.92
CA TYR A 33 2.79 8.00 -5.70
C TYR A 33 2.13 6.79 -6.36
N ILE A 34 0.79 6.70 -6.33
CA ILE A 34 0.05 5.63 -7.05
C ILE A 34 0.20 5.80 -8.57
N GLY A 35 0.07 7.04 -9.06
CA GLY A 35 0.27 7.35 -10.48
C GLY A 35 1.69 7.00 -10.96
N PHE A 36 2.71 7.24 -10.13
CA PHE A 36 4.10 6.94 -10.44
C PHE A 36 4.35 5.43 -10.62
N VAL A 37 3.81 4.58 -9.73
CA VAL A 37 3.93 3.12 -9.86
C VAL A 37 3.28 2.62 -11.15
N GLY A 38 2.08 3.12 -11.49
CA GLY A 38 1.41 2.79 -12.74
C GLY A 38 2.19 3.24 -13.98
N ALA A 39 2.78 4.44 -13.93
CA ALA A 39 3.56 5.01 -15.03
C ALA A 39 4.86 4.26 -15.31
N VAL A 40 5.51 3.69 -14.28
CA VAL A 40 6.74 2.91 -14.46
C VAL A 40 6.43 1.45 -14.83
N PHE A 41 5.39 0.87 -14.24
CA PHE A 41 5.07 -0.56 -14.42
C PHE A 41 4.53 -0.88 -15.83
N THR A 42 3.80 0.05 -16.44
CA THR A 42 3.20 -0.13 -17.78
C THR A 42 4.25 -0.28 -18.89
N PRO A 43 5.24 0.63 -19.04
CA PRO A 43 6.27 0.47 -20.06
C PRO A 43 7.22 -0.70 -19.77
N LEU A 44 7.48 -1.04 -18.50
CA LEU A 44 8.30 -2.20 -18.14
C LEU A 44 7.68 -3.52 -18.63
N ASN A 45 6.35 -3.67 -18.49
CA ASN A 45 5.62 -4.83 -19.04
C ASN A 45 5.66 -4.86 -20.56
N TYR A 46 5.54 -3.69 -21.19
CA TYR A 46 5.60 -3.59 -22.65
C TYR A 46 6.98 -4.01 -23.19
N MET A 47 8.06 -3.61 -22.50
CA MET A 47 9.43 -4.03 -22.83
C MET A 47 9.66 -5.53 -22.59
N SER A 48 9.04 -6.12 -21.57
CA SER A 48 9.08 -7.58 -21.34
C SER A 48 8.45 -8.36 -22.49
N LEU A 49 7.35 -7.85 -23.05
CA LEU A 49 6.64 -8.48 -24.17
C LEU A 49 7.34 -8.24 -25.52
N ALA A 50 8.08 -7.14 -25.66
CA ALA A 50 8.85 -6.83 -26.87
C ALA A 50 9.97 -7.85 -27.18
N CYS A 51 10.29 -8.74 -26.23
CA CYS A 51 11.27 -9.82 -26.42
C CYS A 51 10.68 -11.12 -27.00
N LEU A 52 9.37 -11.22 -27.21
CA LEU A 52 8.73 -12.40 -27.83
C LEU A 52 8.48 -12.18 -29.33
N SER A 53 8.84 -13.17 -30.14
CA SER A 53 8.41 -13.25 -31.55
C SER A 53 6.88 -13.20 -31.63
N GLN A 54 6.35 -12.42 -32.59
CA GLN A 54 4.91 -12.16 -32.84
C GLN A 54 4.02 -13.42 -32.86
N ARG A 55 4.60 -14.62 -33.02
CA ARG A 55 3.90 -15.92 -33.05
C ARG A 55 3.59 -16.52 -31.67
N HIS A 56 4.28 -16.09 -30.61
CA HIS A 56 4.10 -16.58 -29.23
C HIS A 56 3.74 -15.47 -28.23
N SER A 57 3.56 -14.24 -28.71
CA SER A 57 3.17 -13.08 -27.89
C SER A 57 1.88 -13.32 -27.11
N ASP A 58 0.92 -14.05 -27.68
CA ASP A 58 -0.37 -14.33 -27.05
C ASP A 58 -0.23 -15.30 -25.86
N THR A 59 0.60 -16.34 -26.00
CA THR A 59 0.92 -17.26 -24.91
C THR A 59 1.76 -16.57 -23.83
N GLY A 60 2.75 -15.75 -24.22
CA GLY A 60 3.55 -14.96 -23.30
C GLY A 60 2.71 -13.95 -22.49
N ALA A 61 1.78 -13.25 -23.15
CA ALA A 61 0.89 -12.29 -22.51
C ALA A 61 -0.01 -12.96 -21.46
N SER A 62 -0.60 -14.12 -21.77
CA SER A 62 -1.44 -14.84 -20.81
C SER A 62 -0.67 -15.33 -19.58
N VAL A 63 0.56 -15.81 -19.76
CA VAL A 63 1.45 -16.19 -18.65
C VAL A 63 1.80 -14.99 -17.77
N ILE A 64 2.15 -13.84 -18.37
CA ILE A 64 2.41 -12.59 -17.64
C ILE A 64 1.18 -12.13 -16.85
N HIS A 65 -0.02 -12.24 -17.43
CA HIS A 65 -1.27 -11.90 -16.74
C HIS A 65 -1.52 -12.78 -15.51
N VAL A 66 -1.29 -14.09 -15.62
CA VAL A 66 -1.45 -15.04 -14.50
C VAL A 66 -0.43 -14.76 -13.39
N ILE A 67 0.84 -14.57 -13.75
CA ILE A 67 1.90 -14.22 -12.79
C ILE A 67 1.54 -12.91 -12.07
N ARG A 68 1.08 -11.89 -12.81
CA ARG A 68 0.67 -10.61 -12.24
C ARG A 68 -0.52 -10.73 -11.32
N PHE A 69 -1.50 -11.58 -11.65
CA PHE A 69 -2.67 -11.81 -10.80
C PHE A 69 -2.28 -12.50 -9.48
N ILE A 70 -1.47 -13.55 -9.54
CA ILE A 70 -0.97 -14.27 -8.37
C ILE A 70 -0.11 -13.35 -7.50
N ALA A 71 0.82 -12.62 -8.10
CA ALA A 71 1.65 -11.64 -7.40
C ALA A 71 0.80 -10.53 -6.76
N GLY A 72 -0.26 -10.08 -7.44
CA GLY A 72 -1.22 -9.11 -6.91
C GLY A 72 -1.97 -9.64 -5.68
N ALA A 73 -2.53 -10.84 -5.75
CA ALA A 73 -3.27 -11.46 -4.65
C ALA A 73 -2.38 -11.77 -3.44
N MET A 74 -1.16 -12.26 -3.69
CA MET A 74 -0.19 -12.53 -2.64
C MET A 74 0.35 -11.23 -2.02
N GLY A 75 0.61 -10.22 -2.84
CA GLY A 75 1.08 -8.91 -2.40
C GLY A 75 0.05 -8.19 -1.53
N THR A 76 -1.23 -8.23 -1.90
CA THR A 76 -2.30 -7.64 -1.07
C THR A 76 -2.48 -8.39 0.24
N ALA A 77 -2.50 -9.73 0.24
CA ALA A 77 -2.61 -10.53 1.46
C ALA A 77 -1.43 -10.33 2.42
N PHE A 78 -0.22 -10.22 1.89
CA PHE A 78 0.96 -9.91 2.68
C PHE A 78 0.90 -8.47 3.24
N ALA A 79 0.52 -7.50 2.40
CA ALA A 79 0.38 -6.10 2.81
C ALA A 79 -0.64 -5.93 3.94
N THR A 80 -1.80 -6.57 3.85
CA THR A 80 -2.84 -6.51 4.88
C THR A 80 -2.38 -7.18 6.17
N SER A 81 -1.81 -8.38 6.07
CA SER A 81 -1.30 -9.12 7.24
C SER A 81 -0.18 -8.36 7.95
N HIS A 82 0.77 -7.79 7.19
CA HIS A 82 1.84 -6.97 7.74
C HIS A 82 1.31 -5.69 8.38
N MET A 83 0.37 -5.00 7.72
CA MET A 83 -0.27 -3.80 8.26
C MET A 83 -1.01 -4.09 9.56
N GLU A 84 -1.74 -5.21 9.66
CA GLU A 84 -2.41 -5.61 10.91
C GLU A 84 -1.43 -5.89 12.04
N ALA A 85 -0.32 -6.58 11.75
CA ALA A 85 0.74 -6.82 12.71
C ALA A 85 1.39 -5.52 13.20
N ARG A 86 1.75 -4.61 12.29
CA ARG A 86 2.33 -3.29 12.63
C ARG A 86 1.34 -2.39 13.36
N LYS A 87 0.05 -2.43 13.00
CA LYS A 87 -1.02 -1.70 13.70
C LYS A 87 -1.08 -2.11 15.18
N CYS A 88 -1.01 -3.41 15.46
CA CYS A 88 -1.02 -3.92 16.82
C CYS A 88 0.18 -3.39 17.63
N LEU A 89 1.39 -3.42 17.04
CA LEU A 89 2.60 -2.92 17.68
C LEU A 89 2.54 -1.42 17.97
N HIS A 90 2.10 -0.60 17.00
CA HIS A 90 1.93 0.84 17.19
C HIS A 90 0.85 1.17 18.22
N PHE A 91 -0.22 0.37 18.26
CA PHE A 91 -1.27 0.50 19.26
C PHE A 91 -0.75 0.21 20.67
N LEU A 92 0.06 -0.84 20.85
CA LEU A 92 0.70 -1.17 22.13
C LEU A 92 1.73 -0.11 22.55
N ASP A 93 2.56 0.36 21.62
CA ASP A 93 3.57 1.40 21.88
C ASP A 93 2.93 2.73 22.29
N MET A 94 1.85 3.14 21.61
CA MET A 94 1.11 4.35 21.99
C MET A 94 0.32 4.13 23.29
N GLY A 95 -0.30 2.96 23.45
CA GLY A 95 -1.02 2.53 24.65
C GLY A 95 -0.17 2.63 25.91
N GLY A 96 1.11 2.22 25.83
CA GLY A 96 2.07 2.30 26.95
C GLY A 96 2.53 3.72 27.28
N LYS A 97 2.38 4.69 26.36
CA LYS A 97 2.78 6.10 26.53
C LYS A 97 1.63 7.03 26.91
N LEU A 98 0.39 6.54 26.92
CA LEU A 98 -0.79 7.29 27.37
C LEU A 98 -0.89 7.28 28.91
N ASP A 99 0.04 7.97 29.56
CA ASP A 99 -0.17 8.41 30.94
C ASP A 99 -1.26 9.52 30.94
N PRO A 100 -2.28 9.46 31.81
CA PRO A 100 -3.29 10.52 31.98
C PRO A 100 -2.73 11.94 32.19
N SER A 101 -1.42 12.07 32.49
CA SER A 101 -0.71 13.32 32.69
C SER A 101 -0.02 13.90 31.44
N HIS A 102 -0.09 13.24 30.27
CA HIS A 102 0.62 13.71 29.07
C HIS A 102 0.03 15.03 28.54
N THR A 103 0.86 16.09 28.50
CA THR A 103 0.47 17.51 28.38
C THR A 103 -0.38 17.83 27.14
N LEU A 104 -0.21 17.06 26.06
CA LEU A 104 -0.98 17.20 24.80
C LEU A 104 -2.45 16.78 24.93
N PHE A 105 -2.76 15.86 25.84
CA PHE A 105 -4.12 15.35 25.99
C PHE A 105 -4.91 16.08 27.07
N ILE A 106 -4.25 16.74 28.03
CA ILE A 106 -4.90 17.48 29.13
C ILE A 106 -5.99 18.45 28.66
N PRO A 107 -5.78 19.35 27.67
CA PRO A 107 -6.81 20.31 27.28
C PRO A 107 -8.01 19.66 26.55
N SER A 108 -7.76 18.66 25.69
CA SER A 108 -8.82 17.91 24.99
C SER A 108 -9.60 17.00 25.96
N TYR A 109 -8.89 16.39 26.90
CA TYR A 109 -9.44 15.55 27.96
C TYR A 109 -10.32 16.36 28.92
N ALA A 110 -9.86 17.54 29.34
CA ALA A 110 -10.61 18.44 30.20
C ALA A 110 -11.89 18.96 29.52
N LYS A 111 -11.82 19.37 28.24
CA LYS A 111 -12.98 19.82 27.48
C LYS A 111 -14.03 18.73 27.30
N LEU A 112 -13.61 17.53 26.89
CA LEU A 112 -14.54 16.41 26.67
C LEU A 112 -15.16 15.91 27.98
N LYS A 113 -14.37 15.85 29.06
CA LYS A 113 -14.86 15.53 30.40
C LYS A 113 -15.88 16.56 30.88
N ALA A 114 -15.61 17.85 30.71
CA ALA A 114 -16.54 18.93 31.07
C ALA A 114 -17.85 18.85 30.26
N TYR A 115 -17.77 18.57 28.96
CA TYR A 115 -18.95 18.40 28.10
C TYR A 115 -19.83 17.22 28.53
N LEU A 116 -19.22 16.08 28.85
CA LEU A 116 -19.92 14.87 29.28
C LEU A 116 -20.53 15.02 30.68
N MET A 117 -19.81 15.70 31.60
CA MET A 117 -20.34 16.04 32.92
C MET A 117 -21.50 17.03 32.85
N ALA A 118 -21.45 18.01 31.94
CA ALA A 118 -22.53 18.97 31.71
C ALA A 118 -23.81 18.32 31.15
N HIS A 119 -23.70 17.19 30.45
CA HIS A 119 -24.83 16.40 29.96
C HIS A 119 -25.38 15.39 30.99
N GLY A 120 -25.03 15.54 32.28
CA GLY A 120 -25.63 14.76 33.36
C GLY A 120 -25.21 13.29 33.40
N GLN A 121 -24.12 12.91 32.73
CA GLN A 121 -23.62 11.54 32.78
C GLN A 121 -22.99 11.23 34.16
N PRO A 122 -23.27 10.05 34.75
CA PRO A 122 -22.70 9.68 36.02
C PRO A 122 -21.17 9.53 35.92
N PRO A 123 -20.40 9.88 36.98
CA PRO A 123 -18.93 10.04 36.91
C PRO A 123 -18.15 8.80 36.43
N ASN A 124 -18.69 7.60 36.68
CA ASN A 124 -18.14 6.33 36.21
C ASN A 124 -18.28 6.14 34.69
N TRP A 125 -19.39 6.57 34.08
CA TRP A 125 -19.63 6.47 32.64
C TRP A 125 -18.81 7.48 31.84
N VAL A 126 -18.58 8.69 32.39
CA VAL A 126 -17.74 9.72 31.75
C VAL A 126 -16.33 9.20 31.50
N GLN A 127 -15.75 8.48 32.47
CA GLN A 127 -14.40 7.91 32.33
C GLN A 127 -14.33 6.80 31.27
N VAL A 128 -15.37 5.98 31.16
CA VAL A 128 -15.45 4.92 30.14
C VAL A 128 -15.56 5.53 28.74
N GLN A 129 -16.47 6.49 28.55
CA GLN A 129 -16.67 7.20 27.28
C GLN A 129 -15.38 7.90 26.81
N LEU A 130 -14.67 8.51 27.75
CA LEU A 130 -13.44 9.26 27.50
C LEU A 130 -12.28 8.34 27.10
N LYS A 131 -12.13 7.19 27.79
CA LYS A 131 -11.17 6.15 27.41
C LYS A 131 -11.48 5.59 26.03
N ALA A 132 -12.75 5.32 25.72
CA ALA A 132 -13.16 4.83 24.40
C ALA A 132 -12.85 5.84 23.28
N PHE A 133 -13.08 7.14 23.51
CA PHE A 133 -12.72 8.19 22.55
C PHE A 133 -11.21 8.23 22.27
N LEU A 134 -10.39 8.20 23.34
CA LEU A 134 -8.93 8.17 23.21
C LEU A 134 -8.45 6.92 22.45
N GLN A 135 -9.02 5.76 22.76
CA GLN A 135 -8.72 4.52 22.04
C GLN A 135 -9.06 4.64 20.54
N GLY A 136 -10.16 5.33 20.19
CA GLY A 136 -10.50 5.62 18.80
C GLY A 136 -9.43 6.46 18.10
N VAL A 137 -8.97 7.55 18.72
CA VAL A 137 -7.91 8.41 18.18
C VAL A 137 -6.58 7.66 18.02
N VAL A 138 -6.20 6.87 19.02
CA VAL A 138 -4.98 6.05 18.99
C VAL A 138 -5.07 4.99 17.90
N THR A 139 -6.24 4.39 17.69
CA THR A 139 -6.47 3.39 16.63
C THR A 139 -6.28 4.01 15.25
N LEU A 140 -6.88 5.18 14.99
CA LEU A 140 -6.70 5.93 13.74
C LEU A 140 -5.23 6.23 13.48
N LYS A 141 -4.51 6.73 14.48
CA LYS A 141 -3.09 7.06 14.35
C LYS A 141 -2.21 5.83 14.15
N SER A 142 -2.52 4.73 14.82
CA SER A 142 -1.84 3.43 14.66
C SER A 142 -2.02 2.88 13.25
N TYR A 143 -3.21 3.05 12.67
CA TYR A 143 -3.49 2.68 11.29
C TYR A 143 -2.63 3.49 10.31
N THR A 144 -2.53 4.81 10.50
CA THR A 144 -1.69 5.67 9.67
C THR A 144 -0.22 5.27 9.72
N PHE A 145 0.35 5.02 10.90
CA PHE A 145 1.75 4.60 11.02
C PHE A 145 2.00 3.21 10.45
N ALA A 146 1.12 2.24 10.71
CA ALA A 146 1.24 0.90 10.14
C ALA A 146 1.17 0.92 8.60
N PHE A 147 0.30 1.75 8.03
CA PHE A 147 0.22 1.97 6.60
C PHE A 147 1.51 2.58 6.05
N GLN A 148 2.07 3.58 6.73
CA GLN A 148 3.32 4.20 6.32
C GLN A 148 4.50 3.21 6.33
N ASP A 149 4.59 2.35 7.35
CA ASP A 149 5.59 1.27 7.42
C ASP A 149 5.44 0.29 6.25
N CYS A 150 4.21 -0.10 5.95
CA CYS A 150 3.90 -1.00 4.84
C CYS A 150 4.36 -0.40 3.50
N MET A 151 4.04 0.88 3.26
CA MET A 151 4.46 1.59 2.05
C MET A 151 5.97 1.76 1.96
N ALA A 152 6.67 1.99 3.07
CA ALA A 152 8.13 2.08 3.09
C ALA A 152 8.79 0.74 2.71
N MET A 153 8.25 -0.37 3.21
CA MET A 153 8.73 -1.72 2.90
C MET A 153 8.52 -2.06 1.41
N PHE A 154 7.32 -1.82 0.85
CA PHE A 154 7.08 -2.03 -0.58
C PHE A 154 7.87 -1.06 -1.45
N GLY A 155 8.02 0.19 -1.04
CA GLY A 155 8.86 1.18 -1.72
C GLY A 155 10.31 0.71 -1.81
N LEU A 156 10.88 0.22 -0.71
CA LEU A 156 12.23 -0.36 -0.67
C LEU A 156 12.34 -1.58 -1.60
N ALA A 157 11.35 -2.48 -1.58
CA ALA A 157 11.33 -3.64 -2.47
C ALA A 157 11.34 -3.23 -3.96
N CYS A 158 10.58 -2.19 -4.33
CA CYS A 158 10.61 -1.62 -5.67
C CYS A 158 11.98 -1.00 -6.01
N PHE A 159 12.61 -0.27 -5.09
CA PHE A 159 13.95 0.28 -5.30
C PHE A 159 15.00 -0.81 -5.51
N ILE A 160 14.96 -1.89 -4.72
CA ILE A 160 15.85 -3.04 -4.89
C ILE A 160 15.63 -3.71 -6.25
N ALA A 161 14.37 -3.93 -6.63
CA ALA A 161 14.03 -4.52 -7.93
C ALA A 161 14.55 -3.66 -9.11
N LEU A 162 14.40 -2.33 -9.02
CA LEU A 162 14.93 -1.40 -10.02
C LEU A 162 16.47 -1.41 -10.06
N ALA A 163 17.13 -1.46 -8.90
CA ALA A 163 18.59 -1.55 -8.83
C ALA A 163 19.13 -2.87 -9.41
N ALA A 164 18.33 -3.95 -9.42
CA ALA A 164 18.70 -5.24 -9.99
C ALA A 164 18.60 -5.28 -11.53
N VAL A 165 17.78 -4.43 -12.16
CA VAL A 165 17.58 -4.37 -13.62
C VAL A 165 18.89 -4.31 -14.43
N PRO A 166 19.87 -3.43 -14.14
CA PRO A 166 21.12 -3.38 -14.91
C PRO A 166 21.94 -4.68 -14.84
N PHE A 167 21.90 -5.41 -13.72
CA PHE A 167 22.62 -6.67 -13.57
C PHE A 167 22.00 -7.81 -14.38
N ILE A 168 20.66 -7.82 -14.46
CA ILE A 168 19.91 -8.78 -15.29
C ILE A 168 20.18 -8.51 -16.78
N ASN A 169 20.24 -7.23 -17.18
CA ASN A 169 20.53 -6.85 -18.56
C ASN A 169 22.00 -7.12 -18.93
N GLY A 170 22.95 -6.97 -17.99
CA GLY A 170 24.35 -7.31 -18.19
C GLY A 170 24.58 -8.79 -18.46
N ALA A 171 23.98 -9.68 -17.64
CA ALA A 171 24.08 -11.13 -17.83
C ALA A 171 23.46 -11.62 -19.16
N ARG A 172 22.50 -10.88 -19.71
CA ARG A 172 21.88 -11.17 -21.01
C ARG A 172 22.79 -10.82 -22.19
N GLY A 173 23.62 -9.79 -22.06
CA GLY A 173 24.59 -9.41 -23.10
C GLY A 173 25.61 -10.53 -23.35
N ASP A 174 26.09 -11.16 -22.27
CA ASP A 174 27.07 -12.25 -22.35
C ASP A 174 26.47 -13.51 -23.00
N LEU A 175 25.23 -13.87 -22.67
CA LEU A 175 24.55 -15.05 -23.23
C LEU A 175 24.18 -14.93 -24.72
N LEU A 176 23.96 -13.71 -25.22
CA LEU A 176 23.66 -13.46 -26.64
C LEU A 176 24.92 -13.20 -27.48
N GLY A 177 26.03 -12.75 -26.85
CA GLY A 177 27.33 -12.61 -27.50
C GLY A 177 27.91 -13.94 -27.97
N ASP A 178 27.70 -15.02 -27.21
CA ASP A 178 28.16 -16.36 -27.56
C ASP A 178 27.38 -17.01 -28.72
N GLN A 179 26.18 -16.50 -29.08
CA GLN A 179 25.39 -17.02 -30.21
C GLN A 179 25.74 -16.39 -31.56
N HIS A 180 26.69 -15.44 -31.62
CA HIS A 180 27.12 -14.79 -32.86
C HIS A 180 28.49 -15.26 -33.38
N LEU A 181 29.06 -16.31 -32.80
CA LEU A 181 30.37 -16.86 -33.17
C LEU A 181 30.33 -18.21 -33.91
N ASP A 182 29.24 -18.55 -34.60
CA ASP A 182 29.27 -19.69 -35.53
C ASP A 182 28.73 -19.35 -36.94
N PRO A 183 29.55 -18.72 -37.79
CA PRO A 183 29.33 -18.69 -39.22
C PRO A 183 29.96 -19.94 -39.86
N GLY A 184 29.35 -21.11 -39.68
CA GLY A 184 29.64 -22.27 -40.54
C GLY A 184 29.66 -23.64 -39.86
N SER A 185 28.54 -24.36 -39.95
CA SER A 185 28.51 -25.81 -40.15
C SER A 185 27.19 -26.21 -40.82
#